data_AF-A0A2U0TV63-F1
#
_entry.id   AF-A0A2U0TV63-F1
#
_cell.length_a   1.000
_cell.length_b   1.000
_cell.length_c   1.000
_cell.angle_alpha   90.00
_cell.angle_beta   90.00
_cell.angle_gamma   90.00
#
_symmetry.space_group_name_H-M   'P 1'
#
loop_
_entity.id
_entity.type
_entity.pdbx_description
1 polymer ?
#
loop_
_entity_poly.entity_id
_entity_poly.type
_entity_poly.pdbx_seq_one_letter_code
_entity_poly.pdbx_strand_id
1 'polypeptide(L)'
;MKLKKSAGILLYKRVRNQLFVLLVHPSGPFWKNKDRGHWSIPKGEFNDEENAFDSAIREFEEETGTRLEGSFVELSPVKLKLGKIVHAWALEKDMDTNTIESNTFEMEWPPKSGTIHSFLEID
;
A
#
# COMPACT_ATOMS: atom_id res chain seq x y z
N MET A 1 -5.80 17.13 -7.68
CA MET A 1 -5.35 17.43 -6.29
C MET A 1 -5.26 16.09 -5.59
N LYS A 2 -4.12 15.72 -4.97
CA LYS A 2 -4.05 14.45 -4.22
C LYS A 2 -5.00 14.49 -3.03
N LEU A 3 -5.70 13.39 -2.76
CA LEU A 3 -6.62 13.31 -1.64
C LEU A 3 -5.83 13.37 -0.32
N LYS A 4 -6.42 14.00 0.70
CA LYS A 4 -5.80 14.16 2.02
C LYS A 4 -6.02 12.96 2.93
N LYS A 5 -6.63 11.87 2.44
CA LYS A 5 -6.91 10.67 3.20
C LYS A 5 -6.39 9.44 2.44
N SER A 6 -5.87 8.48 3.19
CA SER A 6 -5.51 7.15 2.71
C SER A 6 -5.92 6.10 3.70
N ALA A 7 -6.11 4.89 3.21
CA ALA A 7 -6.47 3.73 4.00
C ALA A 7 -5.62 2.53 3.60
N GLY A 8 -5.21 1.70 4.55
CA GLY A 8 -4.36 0.54 4.28
C GLY A 8 -4.41 -0.55 5.35
N ILE A 9 -3.76 -1.68 5.06
CA ILE A 9 -3.75 -2.85 5.95
C ILE A 9 -2.31 -3.16 6.41
N LEU A 10 -2.12 -3.29 7.72
CA LEU A 10 -0.92 -3.86 8.31
C LEU A 10 -1.11 -5.36 8.52
N LEU A 11 -0.67 -6.16 7.55
CA LEU A 11 -0.60 -7.60 7.74
C LEU A 11 0.59 -7.94 8.65
N TYR A 12 0.36 -8.77 9.66
CA TYR A 12 1.41 -9.17 10.58
C TYR A 12 1.30 -10.63 10.97
N LYS A 13 2.41 -11.19 11.45
CA LYS A 13 2.44 -12.52 12.07
C LYS A 13 3.42 -12.56 13.23
N ARG A 14 3.19 -13.49 14.16
CA ARG A 14 4.10 -13.77 15.27
C ARG A 14 4.74 -15.14 15.09
N VAL A 15 6.06 -15.18 15.07
CA VAL A 15 6.83 -16.44 15.02
C VAL A 15 7.79 -16.46 16.19
N ARG A 16 7.66 -17.42 17.09
CA ARG A 16 8.51 -17.55 18.31
C ARG A 16 8.62 -16.23 19.09
N ASN A 17 7.48 -15.57 19.30
CA ASN A 17 7.35 -14.28 19.98
C ASN A 17 8.00 -13.08 19.27
N GLN A 18 8.51 -13.24 18.05
CA GLN A 18 8.97 -12.16 17.19
C GLN A 18 7.84 -11.68 16.28
N LEU A 19 7.67 -10.36 16.19
CA LEU A 19 6.72 -9.73 15.28
C LEU A 19 7.35 -9.57 13.90
N PHE A 20 6.60 -10.01 12.88
CA PHE A 20 6.87 -9.77 11.47
C PHE A 20 5.70 -9.00 10.89
N VAL A 21 6.00 -8.03 10.03
CA VAL A 21 5.01 -7.21 9.35
C VAL A 21 5.28 -7.23 7.86
N LEU A 22 4.22 -7.19 7.06
CA LEU A 22 4.33 -6.98 5.63
C LEU A 22 4.51 -5.49 5.35
N LEU A 23 5.53 -5.16 4.57
CA LEU A 23 5.75 -3.84 4.00
C LEU A 23 5.96 -4.01 2.50
N VAL A 24 5.57 -2.99 1.74
CA VAL A 24 5.76 -2.90 0.30
C VAL A 24 6.65 -1.72 -0.03
N HIS A 25 7.45 -1.87 -1.08
CA HIS A 25 8.28 -0.82 -1.63
C HIS A 25 7.64 -0.29 -2.90
N PRO A 26 7.43 1.03 -3.04
CA PRO A 26 6.87 1.59 -4.26
C PRO A 26 7.81 1.38 -5.45
N SER A 27 7.26 0.88 -6.54
CA SER A 27 7.99 0.64 -7.78
C SER A 27 7.92 1.85 -8.72
N GLY A 28 8.57 1.73 -9.87
CA GLY A 28 8.66 2.77 -10.88
C GLY A 28 9.97 3.59 -10.83
N PRO A 29 10.20 4.40 -11.87
CA PRO A 29 11.51 4.94 -12.16
C PRO A 29 12.02 5.95 -11.11
N PHE A 30 11.11 6.57 -10.34
CA PHE A 30 11.47 7.48 -9.25
C PHE A 30 12.00 6.79 -7.98
N TRP A 31 11.71 5.49 -7.82
CA TRP A 31 11.98 4.71 -6.61
C TRP A 31 12.97 3.57 -6.82
N LYS A 32 13.30 3.23 -8.08
CA LYS A 32 14.23 2.16 -8.49
C LYS A 32 15.57 2.05 -7.70
N ASN A 33 16.06 3.16 -7.13
CA ASN A 33 17.32 3.18 -6.36
C ASN A 33 17.13 3.71 -4.92
N LYS A 34 15.93 3.63 -4.36
CA LYS A 34 15.56 4.29 -3.11
C LYS A 34 15.03 3.31 -2.07
N ASP A 35 15.86 2.39 -1.57
CA ASP A 35 15.34 1.37 -0.65
C ASP A 35 15.13 1.89 0.80
N ARG A 36 16.10 2.63 1.34
CA ARG A 36 16.07 3.02 2.77
C ARG A 36 15.06 4.14 3.03
N GLY A 37 14.04 3.85 3.84
CA GLY A 37 13.03 4.83 4.25
C GLY A 37 11.85 4.97 3.28
N HIS A 38 11.74 4.08 2.30
CA HIS A 38 10.69 4.08 1.28
C HIS A 38 9.84 2.81 1.32
N TRP A 39 9.52 2.37 2.54
CA TRP A 39 8.63 1.23 2.77
C TRP A 39 7.37 1.70 3.46
N SER A 40 6.23 1.12 3.09
CA SER A 40 4.96 1.38 3.78
C SER A 40 4.08 0.14 3.81
N ILE A 41 2.93 0.22 4.48
CA ILE A 41 1.84 -0.73 4.27
C ILE A 41 1.21 -0.51 2.88
N PRO A 42 0.62 -1.56 2.26
CA PRO A 42 -0.28 -1.38 1.12
C PRO A 42 -1.41 -0.43 1.48
N LYS A 43 -1.58 0.62 0.68
CA LYS A 43 -2.55 1.70 0.95
C LYS A 43 -2.72 2.57 -0.28
N GLY A 44 -3.95 3.02 -0.48
CA GLY A 44 -4.25 4.06 -1.46
C GLY A 44 -5.14 5.15 -0.93
N GLU A 45 -5.59 5.99 -1.84
CA GLU A 45 -6.38 7.19 -1.55
C GLU A 45 -7.87 6.86 -1.59
N PHE A 46 -8.66 7.54 -0.76
CA PHE A 46 -10.11 7.40 -0.77
C PHE A 46 -10.77 8.75 -0.51
N ASN A 47 -11.96 8.95 -1.08
CA ASN A 47 -12.71 10.19 -0.99
C ASN A 47 -13.67 10.20 0.23
N ASP A 48 -14.55 11.21 0.35
CA ASP A 48 -15.48 11.33 1.49
C ASP A 48 -16.74 10.45 1.36
N GLU A 49 -17.01 9.92 0.18
CA GLU A 49 -18.14 9.03 -0.12
C GLU A 49 -17.77 7.55 0.06
N GLU A 50 -16.48 7.23 0.07
CA GLU A 50 -15.94 5.88 0.24
C GLU A 50 -15.76 5.49 1.71
N ASN A 51 -16.04 4.23 2.03
CA ASN A 51 -15.67 3.64 3.31
C ASN A 51 -14.16 3.40 3.35
N ALA A 52 -13.50 3.87 4.41
CA ALA A 52 -12.05 3.77 4.56
C ALA A 52 -11.57 2.31 4.70
N PHE A 53 -12.32 1.45 5.41
CA PHE A 53 -11.96 0.05 5.57
C PHE A 53 -12.09 -0.71 4.24
N ASP A 54 -13.19 -0.51 3.50
CA ASP A 54 -13.37 -1.12 2.18
C ASP A 54 -12.28 -0.68 1.20
N SER A 55 -11.87 0.60 1.28
CA SER A 55 -10.73 1.11 0.52
C SER A 55 -9.43 0.43 0.93
N ALA A 56 -9.18 0.21 2.22
CA ALA A 56 -7.97 -0.50 2.68
C ALA A 56 -7.91 -1.94 2.13
N ILE A 57 -9.04 -2.65 2.07
CA ILE A 57 -9.13 -4.01 1.50
C ILE A 57 -8.88 -3.98 0.00
N ARG A 58 -9.54 -3.08 -0.73
CA ARG A 58 -9.37 -2.91 -2.17
C ARG A 58 -7.91 -2.62 -2.54
N GLU A 59 -7.29 -1.67 -1.86
CA GLU A 59 -5.90 -1.27 -2.12
C GLU A 59 -4.90 -2.39 -1.79
N PHE A 60 -5.14 -3.15 -0.72
CA PHE A 60 -4.33 -4.33 -0.44
C PHE A 60 -4.47 -5.39 -1.55
N GLU A 61 -5.69 -5.62 -2.04
CA GLU A 61 -5.94 -6.55 -3.15
C GLU A 61 -5.29 -6.08 -4.46
N GLU A 62 -5.36 -4.79 -4.78
CA GLU A 62 -4.73 -4.20 -5.98
C GLU A 62 -3.20 -4.23 -5.93
N GLU A 63 -2.60 -3.88 -4.79
CA GLU A 63 -1.14 -3.84 -4.66
C GLU A 63 -0.53 -5.25 -4.50
N THR A 64 -1.25 -6.21 -3.91
CA THR A 64 -0.70 -7.53 -3.57
C THR A 64 -1.29 -8.71 -4.34
N GLY A 65 -2.37 -8.50 -5.09
CA GLY A 65 -3.14 -9.56 -5.76
C GLY A 65 -3.95 -10.44 -4.80
N THR A 66 -3.97 -10.13 -3.50
CA THR A 66 -4.59 -10.97 -2.46
C THR A 66 -5.71 -10.25 -1.74
N ARG A 67 -6.94 -10.74 -1.87
CA ARG A 67 -8.05 -10.27 -1.05
C ARG A 67 -7.96 -10.83 0.38
N LEU A 68 -8.06 -9.94 1.37
CA LEU A 68 -8.01 -10.32 2.78
C LEU A 68 -9.41 -10.43 3.39
N GLU A 69 -9.56 -11.43 4.24
CA GLU A 69 -10.72 -11.65 5.10
C GLU A 69 -10.22 -12.04 6.49
N GLY A 70 -10.96 -11.64 7.54
CA GLY A 70 -10.63 -11.98 8.92
C GLY A 70 -11.11 -10.94 9.94
N SER A 71 -10.61 -11.07 11.17
CA SER A 71 -10.89 -10.15 12.27
C SER A 71 -9.86 -9.03 12.28
N PHE A 72 -10.18 -7.93 11.61
CA PHE A 72 -9.34 -6.75 11.55
C PHE A 72 -9.41 -5.94 12.84
N VAL A 73 -8.27 -5.39 13.27
CA VAL A 73 -8.17 -4.47 14.39
C VAL A 73 -7.94 -3.07 13.86
N GLU A 74 -8.86 -2.15 14.10
CA GLU A 74 -8.68 -0.74 13.75
C GLU A 74 -7.52 -0.13 14.55
N LEU A 75 -6.62 0.57 13.87
CA LEU A 75 -5.50 1.27 14.47
C LEU A 75 -5.79 2.77 14.53
N SER A 76 -5.13 3.47 15.45
CA SER A 76 -5.20 4.93 15.52
C SER A 76 -4.63 5.55 14.23
N PRO A 77 -5.38 6.44 13.54
CA PRO A 77 -4.91 7.08 12.31
C PRO A 77 -3.65 7.92 12.52
N VAL A 78 -2.79 7.97 11.50
CA VAL A 78 -1.52 8.71 11.52
C VAL A 78 -1.58 9.87 10.52
N LYS A 79 -1.11 11.06 10.95
CA LYS A 79 -0.96 12.22 10.08
C LYS A 79 0.46 12.28 9.50
N LEU A 80 0.58 12.21 8.19
CA LEU A 80 1.83 12.33 7.42
C LEU A 80 2.10 13.77 6.98
N LYS A 81 3.20 13.94 6.24
CA LYS A 81 3.60 15.21 5.60
C LYS A 81 2.45 15.80 4.78
N LEU A 82 2.40 17.14 4.72
CA LEU A 82 1.35 17.90 4.01
C LEU A 82 -0.08 17.66 4.54
N GLY A 83 -0.21 17.06 5.72
CA GLY A 83 -1.49 16.87 6.42
C GLY A 83 -2.32 15.69 5.96
N LYS A 84 -1.73 14.75 5.18
CA LYS A 84 -2.41 13.52 4.76
C LYS A 84 -2.67 12.63 5.98
N ILE A 85 -3.90 12.16 6.15
CA ILE A 85 -4.28 11.23 7.22
C ILE A 85 -4.31 9.80 6.65
N VAL A 86 -3.69 8.86 7.36
CA VAL A 86 -3.69 7.43 7.01
C VAL A 86 -4.49 6.68 8.07
N HIS A 87 -5.60 6.09 7.66
CA HIS A 87 -6.36 5.12 8.42
C HIS A 87 -5.74 3.73 8.18
N ALA A 88 -5.68 2.90 9.20
CA ALA A 88 -5.10 1.57 9.06
C ALA A 88 -5.80 0.54 9.93
N TRP A 89 -5.81 -0.70 9.44
CA TRP A 89 -6.28 -1.86 10.18
C TRP A 89 -5.19 -2.92 10.19
N ALA A 90 -5.03 -3.62 11.31
CA ALA A 90 -4.11 -4.73 11.44
C ALA A 90 -4.84 -6.07 11.27
N LEU A 91 -4.20 -7.01 10.58
CA LEU A 91 -4.68 -8.40 10.48
C LEU A 91 -3.53 -9.35 10.80
N GLU A 92 -3.74 -10.25 11.77
CA GLU A 92 -2.81 -11.35 12.02
C GLU A 92 -3.06 -12.47 11.00
N LYS A 93 -2.18 -12.62 10.02
CA LYS A 93 -2.28 -13.66 8.99
C LYS A 93 -0.92 -13.92 8.36
N ASP A 94 -0.63 -15.19 8.09
CA ASP A 94 0.53 -15.54 7.26
C ASP A 94 0.16 -15.43 5.78
N MET A 95 1.08 -14.89 4.99
CA MET A 95 0.95 -14.73 3.55
C MET A 95 2.29 -15.08 2.90
N ASP A 96 2.24 -15.90 1.86
CA ASP A 96 3.41 -16.19 1.05
C ASP A 96 3.69 -14.97 0.16
N THR A 97 4.79 -14.27 0.43
CA THR A 97 5.16 -13.08 -0.34
C THR A 97 5.57 -13.40 -1.77
N ASN A 98 5.83 -14.67 -2.10
CA ASN A 98 6.15 -15.09 -3.48
C ASN A 98 4.91 -15.10 -4.40
N THR A 99 3.71 -14.96 -3.85
CA THR A 99 2.45 -14.92 -4.63
C THR A 99 1.95 -13.49 -4.85
N ILE A 100 2.75 -12.48 -4.50
CA ILE A 100 2.37 -11.07 -4.66
C ILE A 100 2.39 -10.71 -6.15
N GLU A 101 1.26 -10.21 -6.64
CA GLU A 101 1.11 -9.67 -7.99
C GLU A 101 0.54 -8.26 -7.91
N SER A 102 1.36 -7.25 -8.22
CA SER A 102 0.99 -5.84 -8.16
C SER A 102 0.24 -5.40 -9.41
N ASN A 103 -0.75 -4.52 -9.24
CA ASN A 103 -1.31 -3.74 -10.32
C ASN A 103 -0.26 -2.82 -10.98
N THR A 104 -0.66 -2.22 -12.11
CA THR A 104 0.20 -1.30 -12.86
C THR A 104 -0.37 0.10 -12.90
N PHE A 105 0.51 1.09 -12.91
CA PHE A 105 0.19 2.47 -13.22
C PHE A 105 0.91 2.95 -14.48
N GLU A 106 0.31 3.91 -15.16
CA GLU A 106 0.89 4.54 -16.34
C GLU A 106 1.50 5.90 -16.00
N MET A 107 2.66 6.19 -16.58
CA MET A 107 3.22 7.54 -16.54
C MET A 107 4.05 7.86 -17.78
N GLU A 108 4.16 9.15 -18.06
CA GLU A 108 5.09 9.62 -19.07
C GLU A 108 6.53 9.41 -18.60
N TRP A 109 7.32 8.70 -19.40
CA TRP A 109 8.71 8.41 -19.06
C TRP A 109 9.60 8.25 -20.31
N PRO A 110 10.80 8.86 -20.38
CA PRO A 110 11.32 9.88 -19.47
C PRO A 110 10.43 11.15 -19.44
N PRO A 111 10.56 12.00 -18.41
CA PRO A 111 9.72 13.20 -18.30
C PRO A 111 9.87 14.11 -19.53
N LYS A 112 8.75 14.63 -20.05
CA LYS A 112 8.66 15.49 -21.25
C LYS A 112 8.99 14.79 -22.58
N SER A 113 8.97 13.47 -22.62
CA SER A 113 9.13 12.68 -23.85
C SER A 113 7.85 12.54 -24.68
N GLY A 114 6.68 12.78 -24.08
CA GLY A 114 5.38 12.47 -24.65
C GLY A 114 5.07 10.97 -24.76
N THR A 115 5.93 10.08 -24.25
CA THR A 115 5.76 8.63 -24.31
C THR A 115 5.25 8.09 -22.98
N ILE A 116 4.13 7.36 -23.01
CA ILE A 116 3.54 6.70 -21.84
C ILE A 116 4.09 5.29 -21.69
N HIS A 117 4.52 4.96 -20.48
CA HIS A 117 4.96 3.63 -20.08
C HIS A 117 4.14 3.12 -18.89
N SER A 118 4.01 1.80 -18.79
CA SER A 118 3.39 1.11 -17.66
C SER A 118 4.44 0.56 -16.71
N PHE A 119 4.20 0.68 -15.41
CA PHE A 119 5.06 0.23 -14.31
C PHE A 119 4.21 -0.47 -13.24
N LEU A 120 4.79 -1.42 -12.50
CA LEU A 120 4.16 -1.97 -11.30
C LEU A 120 4.06 -0.88 -10.23
N GLU A 121 3.08 -0.96 -9.33
CA GLU A 121 2.99 -0.06 -8.18
C GLU A 121 3.93 -0.44 -7.05
N ILE A 122 4.18 -1.75 -6.84
CA ILE A 122 5.12 -2.26 -5.83
C ILE A 122 6.14 -3.24 -6.44
N ASP A 123 7.31 -3.36 -5.80
CA ASP A 123 8.39 -4.31 -6.16
C ASP A 123 9.02 -5.02 -4.94
#